data_AF-A0A2C9V4M8-F1
#
_entry.id   AF-A0A2C9V4M8-F1
#
_cell.length_a   1.000
_cell.length_b   1.000
_cell.length_c   1.000
_cell.angle_alpha   90.00
_cell.angle_beta   90.00
_cell.angle_gamma   90.00
#
_symmetry.space_group_name_H-M   'P 1'
#
loop_
_entity.id
_entity.type
_entity.pdbx_description
1 polymer ?
#
loop_
_entity_poly.entity_id
_entity_poly.type
_entity_poly.pdbx_seq_one_letter_code
_entity_poly.pdbx_strand_id
1 'polypeptide(L)'
;MESSAEAIQRIARISAHLLPPNFQMEGSFVLKGGDCMAKRRTPGLKVTILGTTEGIGQPLAMLVKMNPLFSFLHLYDVVNAPRVTTDISRMNTSQPQLGKALKGMNLVIIPTGVPKKLGMIRDDLFNINVGIVTTLKGIAKCCPMEIVNLISNIVNSVVSIATEVFMKAGTYDPKQLMGITMLDVVRANCKKTKIK
;
A
#
# COMPACT_ATOMS: atom_id res chain seq x y z
N MET A 1 13.95 -0.19 -43.06
CA MET A 1 14.50 -1.03 -41.97
C MET A 1 15.11 -0.15 -40.87
N GLU A 2 14.43 0.93 -40.43
CA GLU A 2 14.97 1.95 -39.51
C GLU A 2 14.29 1.99 -38.12
N SER A 3 13.20 1.24 -37.88
CA SER A 3 12.40 1.39 -36.65
C SER A 3 12.95 0.69 -35.40
N SER A 4 13.85 -0.28 -35.57
CA SER A 4 14.37 -1.08 -34.44
C SER A 4 15.45 -0.32 -33.65
N ALA A 5 16.31 0.44 -34.32
CA ALA A 5 17.40 1.18 -33.70
C ALA A 5 16.88 2.28 -32.75
N GLU A 6 15.84 3.01 -33.17
CA GLU A 6 15.23 4.08 -32.38
C GLU A 6 14.51 3.53 -31.13
N ALA A 7 13.89 2.35 -31.26
CA ALA A 7 13.25 1.66 -30.14
C ALA A 7 14.28 1.20 -29.09
N ILE A 8 15.42 0.65 -29.54
CA ILE A 8 16.53 0.25 -28.66
C ILE A 8 17.09 1.47 -27.91
N GLN A 9 17.20 2.62 -28.59
CA GLN A 9 17.69 3.85 -27.99
C GLN A 9 16.73 4.42 -26.93
N ARG A 10 15.41 4.32 -27.14
CA ARG A 10 14.40 4.69 -26.13
C ARG A 10 14.45 3.79 -24.91
N ILE A 11 14.60 2.48 -25.11
CA ILE A 11 14.71 1.51 -24.00
C ILE A 11 15.98 1.76 -23.19
N ALA A 12 17.12 2.02 -23.86
CA ALA A 12 18.38 2.36 -23.19
C ALA A 12 18.26 3.64 -22.34
N ARG A 13 17.59 4.67 -22.87
CA ARG A 13 17.37 5.94 -22.17
C ARG A 13 16.48 5.78 -20.93
N ILE A 14 15.42 4.98 -21.02
CA ILE A 14 14.54 4.66 -19.88
C ILE A 14 15.30 3.83 -18.84
N SER A 15 16.07 2.83 -19.29
CA SER A 15 16.85 1.97 -18.38
C SER A 15 17.90 2.75 -17.58
N ALA A 16 18.50 3.79 -18.17
CA ALA A 16 19.46 4.66 -17.50
C ALA A 16 18.83 5.52 -16.39
N HIS A 17 17.51 5.79 -16.46
CA HIS A 17 16.79 6.49 -15.38
C HIS A 17 16.31 5.55 -14.26
N LEU A 18 16.12 4.27 -14.56
CA LEU A 18 15.68 3.28 -13.58
C LEU A 18 16.84 2.71 -12.74
N LEU A 19 18.08 2.83 -13.22
CA LEU A 19 19.28 2.31 -12.56
C LEU A 19 20.36 3.39 -12.48
N PRO A 20 20.51 4.09 -11.33
CA PRO A 20 21.60 5.05 -11.14
C PRO A 20 22.98 4.36 -11.12
N PRO A 21 24.06 5.05 -11.53
CA PRO A 21 25.37 4.47 -11.86
C PRO A 21 26.18 3.85 -10.71
N ASN A 22 25.63 3.74 -9.49
CA ASN A 22 26.37 3.24 -8.31
C ASN A 22 26.21 1.73 -8.05
N PHE A 23 25.85 0.94 -9.06
CA PHE A 23 25.84 -0.52 -8.96
C PHE A 23 26.83 -1.12 -9.98
N GLN A 24 28.10 -1.24 -9.58
CA GLN A 24 29.05 -2.08 -10.30
C GLN A 24 28.77 -3.56 -9.99
N MET A 25 28.54 -4.36 -11.01
CA MET A 25 28.89 -5.77 -11.01
C MET A 25 29.28 -6.17 -12.43
N GLU A 26 30.56 -6.51 -12.61
CA GLU A 26 31.14 -7.05 -13.83
C GLU A 26 30.44 -8.36 -14.25
N GLY A 27 30.33 -8.58 -15.56
CA GLY A 27 29.99 -9.88 -16.13
C GLY A 27 29.08 -9.78 -17.35
N SER A 28 29.65 -9.96 -18.53
CA SER A 28 28.94 -10.17 -19.79
C SER A 28 28.10 -11.46 -19.73
N PHE A 29 26.79 -11.33 -19.53
CA PHE A 29 25.86 -12.46 -19.66
C PHE A 29 25.09 -12.36 -20.98
N VAL A 30 25.50 -13.21 -21.93
CA VAL A 30 24.72 -13.59 -23.11
C VAL A 30 23.37 -14.14 -22.63
N LEU A 31 22.28 -13.51 -23.05
CA LEU A 31 20.93 -13.96 -22.74
C LEU A 31 20.61 -15.24 -23.52
N LYS A 32 20.88 -16.40 -22.92
CA LYS A 32 20.19 -17.65 -23.29
C LYS A 32 18.84 -17.68 -22.59
N GLY A 33 17.77 -17.88 -23.36
CA GLY A 33 16.43 -18.12 -22.84
C GLY A 33 16.45 -19.34 -21.92
N GLY A 34 16.28 -19.08 -20.62
CA GLY A 34 16.18 -20.08 -19.57
C GLY A 34 15.17 -19.60 -18.55
N ASP A 35 14.33 -20.52 -18.09
CA ASP A 35 13.16 -20.27 -17.26
C ASP A 35 13.40 -19.26 -16.14
N CYS A 36 12.62 -18.18 -16.17
CA CYS A 36 12.63 -17.09 -15.20
C CYS A 36 12.05 -17.54 -13.85
N MET A 37 12.72 -18.44 -13.15
CA MET A 37 12.45 -18.69 -11.74
C MET A 37 13.33 -17.75 -10.92
N ALA A 38 12.75 -16.60 -10.55
CA ALA A 38 13.43 -15.56 -9.78
C ALA A 38 14.15 -16.15 -8.55
N LYS A 39 15.47 -15.93 -8.48
CA LYS A 39 16.32 -16.14 -7.29
C LYS A 39 15.53 -15.82 -6.03
N ARG A 40 15.51 -16.75 -5.07
CA ARG A 40 14.85 -16.61 -3.76
C ARG A 40 15.16 -15.24 -3.16
N ARG A 41 14.19 -14.32 -3.25
CA ARG A 41 14.23 -13.06 -2.50
C ARG A 41 14.27 -13.44 -1.01
N THR A 42 15.06 -12.72 -0.22
CA THR A 42 14.88 -12.68 1.24
C THR A 42 13.39 -12.56 1.56
N PRO A 43 12.87 -13.12 2.67
CA PRO A 43 11.45 -13.00 3.01
C PRO A 43 11.13 -11.52 3.26
N GLY A 44 10.79 -10.80 2.19
CA GLY A 44 10.49 -9.39 2.25
C GLY A 44 9.18 -9.17 3.01
N LEU A 45 8.94 -7.93 3.42
CA LEU A 45 7.76 -7.60 4.20
C LEU A 45 6.49 -7.92 3.40
N LYS A 46 5.49 -8.45 4.10
CA LYS A 46 4.15 -8.67 3.53
C LYS A 46 3.24 -7.54 3.96
N VAL A 47 2.55 -6.95 2.99
CA VAL A 47 1.70 -5.78 3.21
C VAL A 47 0.30 -6.02 2.68
N THR A 48 -0.69 -5.56 3.43
CA THR A 48 -2.09 -5.56 3.02
C THR A 48 -2.61 -4.14 2.97
N ILE A 49 -3.32 -3.80 1.90
CA ILE A 49 -4.02 -2.52 1.75
C ILE A 49 -5.53 -2.80 1.81
N LEU A 50 -6.22 -2.11 2.73
CA LEU A 50 -7.66 -2.21 2.94
C LEU A 50 -8.34 -0.92 2.44
N GLY A 51 -9.10 -1.00 1.35
CA GLY A 51 -9.70 0.15 0.66
C GLY A 51 -9.03 0.46 -0.68
N THR A 52 -8.78 -0.56 -1.50
CA THR A 52 -8.01 -0.43 -2.76
C THR A 52 -8.79 0.15 -3.92
N THR A 53 -10.12 0.12 -3.88
CA THR A 53 -11.01 0.71 -4.88
C THR A 53 -11.17 2.23 -4.65
N GLU A 54 -10.83 2.72 -3.46
CA GLU A 54 -10.85 4.15 -3.12
C GLU A 54 -9.75 4.92 -3.88
N GLY A 55 -9.96 6.24 -4.08
CA GLY A 55 -9.07 7.08 -4.89
C GLY A 55 -7.61 7.15 -4.40
N ILE A 56 -7.37 6.87 -3.12
CA ILE A 56 -6.02 6.79 -2.53
C ILE A 56 -5.45 5.36 -2.64
N GLY A 57 -6.30 4.34 -2.56
CA GLY A 57 -5.89 2.94 -2.50
C GLY A 57 -5.19 2.44 -3.76
N GLN A 58 -5.71 2.81 -4.94
CA GLN A 58 -5.13 2.40 -6.23
C GLN A 58 -3.69 2.92 -6.44
N PRO A 59 -3.41 4.25 -6.37
CA PRO A 59 -2.05 4.75 -6.54
C PRO A 59 -1.11 4.26 -5.44
N LEU A 60 -1.60 4.09 -4.21
CA LEU A 60 -0.81 3.53 -3.11
C LEU A 60 -0.41 2.08 -3.40
N ALA A 61 -1.33 1.25 -3.88
CA ALA A 61 -1.05 -0.14 -4.23
C ALA A 61 0.03 -0.25 -5.32
N MET A 62 -0.03 0.62 -6.32
CA MET A 62 0.99 0.71 -7.36
C MET A 62 2.37 1.12 -6.80
N LEU A 63 2.43 2.14 -5.93
CA LEU A 63 3.68 2.59 -5.31
C LEU A 63 4.29 1.52 -4.41
N VAL A 64 3.47 0.86 -3.58
CA VAL A 64 3.91 -0.25 -2.72
C VAL A 64 4.43 -1.41 -3.56
N LYS A 65 3.82 -1.68 -4.71
CA LYS A 65 4.25 -2.75 -5.61
C LYS A 65 5.61 -2.51 -6.26
N MET A 66 5.94 -1.25 -6.54
CA MET A 66 7.24 -0.86 -7.09
C MET A 66 8.37 -0.93 -6.05
N ASN A 67 8.05 -0.97 -4.77
CA ASN A 67 9.04 -0.96 -3.71
C ASN A 67 9.65 -2.37 -3.50
N PRO A 68 10.98 -2.54 -3.66
CA PRO A 68 11.63 -3.85 -3.56
C PRO A 68 11.64 -4.45 -2.15
N LEU A 69 11.31 -3.66 -1.11
CA LEU A 69 11.22 -4.12 0.28
C LEU A 69 10.02 -5.05 0.53
N PHE A 70 8.97 -4.92 -0.29
CA PHE A 70 7.76 -5.74 -0.15
C PHE A 70 7.84 -6.96 -1.06
N SER A 71 7.67 -8.14 -0.47
CA SER A 71 7.65 -9.40 -1.22
C SER A 71 6.23 -9.79 -1.65
N PHE A 72 5.23 -9.47 -0.84
CA PHE A 72 3.82 -9.77 -1.06
C PHE A 72 2.94 -8.56 -0.77
N LEU A 73 1.97 -8.34 -1.66
CA LEU A 73 0.95 -7.30 -1.54
C LEU A 73 -0.43 -7.95 -1.66
N HIS A 74 -1.24 -7.80 -0.62
CA HIS A 74 -2.66 -8.17 -0.63
C HIS A 74 -3.52 -6.92 -0.78
N LEU A 75 -4.50 -7.01 -1.66
CA LEU A 75 -5.45 -5.94 -1.93
C LEU A 75 -6.83 -6.40 -1.48
N TYR A 76 -7.48 -5.59 -0.64
CA TYR A 76 -8.83 -5.86 -0.17
C TYR A 76 -9.67 -4.59 -0.26
N ASP A 77 -10.92 -4.75 -0.67
CA ASP A 77 -11.93 -3.70 -0.62
C ASP A 77 -13.30 -4.31 -0.29
N VAL A 78 -14.18 -3.50 0.31
CA VAL A 78 -15.57 -3.86 0.57
C VAL A 78 -16.38 -3.89 -0.74
N VAL A 79 -16.03 -3.02 -1.69
CA VAL A 79 -16.67 -2.92 -3.01
C VAL A 79 -15.73 -3.49 -4.07
N ASN A 80 -16.10 -4.69 -4.55
CA ASN A 80 -15.58 -5.37 -5.74
C ASN A 80 -14.19 -4.90 -6.23
N ALA A 81 -13.14 -5.30 -5.49
CA ALA A 81 -11.74 -5.17 -5.87
C ALA A 81 -11.24 -5.95 -7.13
N PRO A 82 -12.04 -6.76 -7.88
CA PRO A 82 -11.52 -7.47 -9.03
C PRO A 82 -10.88 -6.61 -10.11
N ARG A 83 -11.41 -5.41 -10.37
CA ARG A 83 -10.88 -4.52 -11.41
C ARG A 83 -9.46 -4.05 -11.07
N VAL A 84 -9.30 -3.46 -9.90
CA VAL A 84 -8.00 -2.93 -9.41
C VAL A 84 -6.96 -4.03 -9.32
N THR A 85 -7.36 -5.18 -8.80
CA THR A 85 -6.41 -6.28 -8.69
C THR A 85 -6.14 -6.91 -10.04
N THR A 86 -7.07 -6.95 -11.01
CA THR A 86 -6.75 -7.46 -12.36
C THR A 86 -5.65 -6.61 -13.00
N ASP A 87 -5.74 -5.29 -12.86
CA ASP A 87 -4.73 -4.36 -13.38
C ASP A 87 -3.36 -4.56 -12.72
N ILE A 88 -3.34 -4.90 -11.42
CA ILE A 88 -2.11 -5.10 -10.63
C ILE A 88 -1.67 -6.59 -10.56
N SER A 89 -2.54 -7.54 -10.93
CA SER A 89 -2.39 -9.01 -10.75
C SER A 89 -1.38 -9.64 -11.68
N ARG A 90 -1.02 -8.94 -12.76
CA ARG A 90 0.17 -9.28 -13.55
C ARG A 90 1.46 -9.27 -12.72
N MET A 91 1.40 -8.80 -11.47
CA MET A 91 2.49 -8.78 -10.53
C MET A 91 2.04 -9.35 -9.17
N ASN A 92 2.45 -10.57 -8.78
CA ASN A 92 2.22 -11.26 -7.48
C ASN A 92 1.28 -10.56 -6.47
N THR A 93 -0.02 -10.46 -6.78
CA THR A 93 -1.06 -9.92 -5.89
C THR A 93 -2.24 -10.87 -5.86
N SER A 94 -2.92 -10.97 -4.72
CA SER A 94 -4.06 -11.87 -4.52
C SER A 94 -5.26 -11.10 -3.94
N GLN A 95 -6.48 -11.61 -4.18
CA GLN A 95 -7.74 -11.11 -3.62
C GLN A 95 -8.37 -12.09 -2.63
N PRO A 96 -7.80 -12.24 -1.43
CA PRO A 96 -8.40 -13.04 -0.39
C PRO A 96 -9.58 -12.34 0.29
N GLN A 97 -10.54 -13.12 0.82
CA GLN A 97 -11.47 -12.63 1.85
C GLN A 97 -10.69 -12.04 3.04
N LEU A 98 -11.26 -11.05 3.74
CA LEU A 98 -10.58 -10.25 4.78
C LEU A 98 -9.69 -11.08 5.73
N GLY A 99 -10.19 -12.20 6.27
CA GLY A 99 -9.41 -13.04 7.19
C GLY A 99 -8.17 -13.69 6.55
N LYS A 100 -8.25 -14.09 5.28
CA LYS A 100 -7.10 -14.59 4.51
C LYS A 100 -6.18 -13.45 4.06
N ALA A 101 -6.72 -12.24 3.87
CA ALA A 101 -5.96 -11.06 3.48
C ALA A 101 -5.00 -10.61 4.58
N LEU A 102 -5.44 -10.77 5.83
CA LEU A 102 -4.71 -10.34 7.00
C LEU A 102 -3.68 -11.38 7.44
N LYS A 103 -4.01 -12.68 7.42
CA LYS A 103 -3.18 -13.73 8.03
C LYS A 103 -1.70 -13.68 7.63
N GLY A 104 -0.83 -13.46 8.62
CA GLY A 104 0.62 -13.51 8.47
C GLY A 104 1.21 -12.33 7.70
N MET A 105 0.54 -11.18 7.73
CA MET A 105 1.06 -9.91 7.21
C MET A 105 2.01 -9.27 8.21
N ASN A 106 2.77 -8.27 7.78
CA ASN A 106 3.65 -7.49 8.66
C ASN A 106 3.18 -6.05 8.79
N LEU A 107 2.54 -5.53 7.72
CA LEU A 107 2.05 -4.18 7.63
C LEU A 107 0.63 -4.19 7.06
N VAL A 108 -0.29 -3.49 7.73
CA VAL A 108 -1.65 -3.25 7.25
C VAL A 108 -1.81 -1.75 7.04
N ILE A 109 -2.19 -1.35 5.83
CA ILE A 109 -2.43 0.05 5.49
C ILE A 109 -3.92 0.24 5.22
N ILE A 110 -4.51 1.22 5.88
CA ILE A 110 -5.92 1.58 5.75
C ILE A 110 -6.00 2.98 5.13
N PRO A 111 -6.01 3.09 3.79
CA PRO A 111 -6.33 4.32 3.08
C PRO A 111 -7.78 4.79 3.25
N THR A 112 -8.66 4.01 3.89
CA THR A 112 -10.10 4.27 3.91
C THR A 112 -10.45 5.67 4.40
N GLY A 113 -11.08 6.43 3.54
CA GLY A 113 -11.61 7.75 3.83
C GLY A 113 -12.68 8.09 2.83
N VAL A 114 -13.94 8.02 3.25
CA VAL A 114 -15.03 8.50 2.41
C VAL A 114 -14.80 10.00 2.16
N PRO A 115 -14.68 10.43 0.89
CA PRO A 115 -14.45 11.84 0.59
C PRO A 115 -15.60 12.65 1.19
N LYS A 116 -15.25 13.64 2.02
CA LYS A 116 -16.22 14.56 2.60
C LYS A 116 -16.92 15.30 1.46
N LYS A 117 -18.17 14.93 1.16
CA LYS A 117 -19.02 15.72 0.28
C LYS A 117 -19.50 16.95 1.04
N LEU A 118 -19.54 18.09 0.34
CA LEU A 118 -20.19 19.30 0.85
C LEU A 118 -21.67 18.97 1.12
N GLY A 119 -22.13 19.21 2.36
CA GLY A 119 -23.50 18.87 2.80
C GLY A 119 -23.64 17.55 3.57
N MET A 120 -22.55 16.83 3.87
CA MET A 120 -22.62 15.65 4.74
C MET A 120 -23.08 16.02 6.16
N ILE A 121 -24.10 15.29 6.65
CA ILE A 121 -24.68 15.44 7.99
C ILE A 121 -23.88 14.58 8.97
N ARG A 122 -23.95 14.90 10.28
CA ARG A 122 -23.24 14.17 11.35
C ARG A 122 -23.45 12.64 11.28
N ASP A 123 -24.63 12.19 10.89
CA ASP A 123 -24.99 10.76 10.87
C ASP A 123 -24.23 9.96 9.79
N ASP A 124 -23.91 10.60 8.65
CA ASP A 124 -23.07 9.99 7.62
C ASP A 124 -21.64 9.77 8.12
N LEU A 125 -21.15 10.68 8.97
CA LEU A 125 -19.84 10.55 9.62
C LEU A 125 -19.79 9.33 10.56
N PHE A 126 -20.90 9.02 11.25
CA PHE A 126 -21.02 7.83 12.09
C PHE A 126 -21.02 6.53 11.28
N ASN A 127 -21.76 6.48 10.17
CA ASN A 127 -21.78 5.30 9.30
C ASN A 127 -20.41 4.99 8.68
N ILE A 128 -19.64 6.04 8.32
CA ILE A 128 -18.24 5.90 7.87
C ILE A 128 -17.37 5.27 8.96
N ASN A 129 -17.56 5.69 10.22
CA ASN A 129 -16.81 5.15 11.36
C ASN A 129 -17.18 3.68 11.67
N VAL A 130 -18.43 3.25 11.41
CA VAL A 130 -18.84 1.84 11.61
C VAL A 130 -18.08 0.89 10.69
N GLY A 131 -17.90 1.24 9.41
CA GLY A 131 -17.13 0.42 8.46
C GLY A 131 -15.64 0.29 8.82
N ILE A 132 -15.07 1.33 9.43
CA ILE A 132 -13.69 1.29 9.93
C ILE A 132 -13.60 0.37 11.15
N VAL A 133 -14.55 0.45 12.08
CA VAL A 133 -14.59 -0.39 13.29
C VAL A 133 -14.70 -1.88 12.96
N THR A 134 -15.52 -2.28 11.97
CA THR A 134 -15.63 -3.69 11.57
C THR A 134 -14.32 -4.21 10.99
N THR A 135 -13.64 -3.39 10.18
CA THR A 135 -12.33 -3.70 9.61
C THR A 135 -11.26 -3.87 10.71
N LEU A 136 -11.23 -2.94 11.68
CA LEU A 136 -10.31 -3.00 12.83
C LEU A 136 -10.55 -4.23 13.71
N LYS A 137 -11.81 -4.62 13.94
CA LYS A 137 -12.14 -5.88 14.63
C LYS A 137 -11.65 -7.11 13.86
N GLY A 138 -11.69 -7.07 12.54
CA GLY A 138 -11.11 -8.11 11.68
C GLY A 138 -9.60 -8.24 11.87
N ILE A 139 -8.89 -7.11 11.90
CA ILE A 139 -7.45 -7.05 12.17
C ILE A 139 -7.15 -7.63 13.55
N ALA A 140 -7.82 -7.15 14.59
CA ALA A 140 -7.62 -7.61 15.97
C ALA A 140 -7.76 -9.13 16.13
N LYS A 141 -8.62 -9.78 15.33
CA LYS A 141 -8.85 -11.23 15.37
C LYS A 141 -7.86 -12.03 14.53
N CYS A 142 -7.50 -11.53 13.36
CA CYS A 142 -6.69 -12.28 12.39
C CYS A 142 -5.18 -12.00 12.55
N CYS A 143 -4.83 -10.83 13.08
CA CYS A 143 -3.52 -10.19 13.04
C CYS A 143 -3.30 -9.25 14.24
N PRO A 144 -2.98 -9.80 15.42
CA PRO A 144 -2.81 -9.02 16.65
C PRO A 144 -1.41 -8.44 16.88
N MET A 145 -0.42 -8.63 16.00
CA MET A 145 0.98 -8.20 16.22
C MET A 145 1.58 -7.43 15.02
N GLU A 146 0.74 -6.86 14.18
CA GLU A 146 1.13 -6.22 12.94
C GLU A 146 1.09 -4.70 13.04
N ILE A 147 1.97 -4.05 12.28
CA ILE A 147 1.96 -2.59 12.18
C ILE A 147 0.72 -2.16 11.39
N VAL A 148 -0.09 -1.28 11.97
CA VAL A 148 -1.32 -0.74 11.37
C VAL A 148 -1.13 0.75 11.08
N ASN A 149 -1.12 1.10 9.80
CA ASN A 149 -1.02 2.47 9.32
C ASN A 149 -2.40 3.00 8.90
N LEU A 150 -2.92 3.95 9.67
CA LEU A 150 -4.20 4.64 9.40
C LEU A 150 -3.95 5.92 8.59
N ILE A 151 -4.50 5.99 7.38
CA ILE A 151 -4.41 7.16 6.49
C ILE A 151 -5.75 7.93 6.41
N SER A 152 -6.79 7.42 7.10
CA SER A 152 -8.13 8.00 7.15
C SER A 152 -8.16 9.46 7.62
N ASN A 153 -8.92 10.31 6.93
CA ASN A 153 -9.31 11.61 7.46
C ASN A 153 -10.68 11.47 8.14
N ILE A 154 -10.85 11.73 9.45
CA ILE A 154 -10.01 12.46 10.41
C ILE A 154 -9.13 11.52 11.25
N VAL A 155 -7.80 11.57 11.03
CA VAL A 155 -6.86 10.62 11.65
C VAL A 155 -6.89 10.62 13.18
N ASN A 156 -7.08 11.80 13.79
CA ASN A 156 -7.11 11.97 15.24
C ASN A 156 -8.24 11.16 15.91
N SER A 157 -9.42 11.12 15.29
CA SER A 157 -10.57 10.39 15.84
C SER A 157 -10.46 8.89 15.57
N VAL A 158 -10.00 8.52 14.37
CA VAL A 158 -9.90 7.12 13.97
C VAL A 158 -8.83 6.36 14.77
N VAL A 159 -7.70 7.00 15.08
CA VAL A 159 -6.67 6.40 15.94
C VAL A 159 -7.23 6.10 17.33
N SER A 160 -7.96 7.03 17.95
CA SER A 160 -8.57 6.81 19.27
C SER A 160 -9.59 5.66 19.25
N ILE A 161 -10.42 5.58 18.21
CA ILE A 161 -11.38 4.49 18.03
C ILE A 161 -10.63 3.15 17.85
N ALA A 162 -9.56 3.12 17.07
CA ALA A 162 -8.75 1.92 16.86
C ALA A 162 -8.08 1.45 18.16
N THR A 163 -7.55 2.37 18.96
CA THR A 163 -7.01 2.05 20.29
C THR A 163 -8.07 1.36 21.17
N GLU A 164 -9.29 1.90 21.24
CA GLU A 164 -10.36 1.31 22.05
C GLU A 164 -10.75 -0.10 21.54
N VAL A 165 -10.82 -0.29 20.22
CA VAL A 165 -11.12 -1.59 19.60
C VAL A 165 -10.05 -2.62 19.92
N PHE A 166 -8.77 -2.27 19.81
CA PHE A 166 -7.67 -3.18 20.11
C PHE A 166 -7.53 -3.45 21.61
N MET A 167 -7.80 -2.46 22.46
CA MET A 167 -7.83 -2.64 23.92
C MET A 167 -8.93 -3.62 24.33
N LYS A 168 -10.14 -3.48 23.79
CA LYS A 168 -11.25 -4.43 24.02
C LYS A 168 -10.94 -5.83 23.52
N ALA A 169 -10.13 -5.95 22.48
CA ALA A 169 -9.68 -7.24 21.95
C ALA A 169 -8.44 -7.81 22.68
N GLY A 170 -7.81 -7.05 23.58
CA GLY A 170 -6.59 -7.44 24.29
C GLY A 170 -5.33 -7.49 23.41
N THR A 171 -5.33 -6.80 22.27
CA THR A 171 -4.26 -6.87 21.24
C THR A 171 -3.60 -5.52 20.97
N TYR A 172 -3.87 -4.53 21.81
CA TYR A 172 -3.33 -3.19 21.65
C TYR A 172 -1.84 -3.11 21.98
N ASP A 173 -1.03 -2.71 21.01
CA ASP A 173 0.35 -2.28 21.19
C ASP A 173 0.52 -0.84 20.66
N PRO A 174 0.90 0.13 21.52
CA PRO A 174 1.10 1.53 21.11
C PRO A 174 2.22 1.71 20.08
N LYS A 175 3.14 0.74 19.94
CA LYS A 175 4.22 0.80 18.93
C LYS A 175 3.77 0.34 17.55
N GLN A 176 2.61 -0.31 17.46
CA GLN A 176 2.13 -0.93 16.23
C GLN A 176 1.01 -0.12 15.55
N LEU A 177 0.27 0.70 16.29
CA LEU A 177 -0.79 1.56 15.73
C LEU A 177 -0.26 2.96 15.39
N MET A 178 -0.26 3.32 14.11
CA MET A 178 0.23 4.62 13.64
C MET A 178 -0.81 5.38 12.81
N GLY A 179 -1.09 6.61 13.21
CA GLY A 179 -1.79 7.59 12.38
C GLY A 179 -0.82 8.29 11.44
N ILE A 180 -1.03 8.18 10.13
CA ILE A 180 -0.11 8.75 9.13
C ILE A 180 -0.37 10.24 8.95
N THR A 181 0.61 11.05 9.34
CA THR A 181 0.60 12.53 9.20
C THR A 181 1.61 13.03 8.16
N MET A 182 2.23 12.10 7.41
CA MET A 182 3.29 12.42 6.44
C MET A 182 2.85 13.41 5.35
N LEU A 183 1.56 13.44 5.00
CA LEU A 183 1.03 14.42 4.06
C LEU A 183 1.24 15.87 4.53
N ASP A 184 1.09 16.13 5.83
CA ASP A 184 1.29 17.47 6.41
C ASP A 184 2.76 17.86 6.40
N VAL A 185 3.66 16.90 6.64
CA VAL A 185 5.12 17.11 6.53
C VAL A 185 5.51 17.46 5.08
N VAL A 186 5.02 16.70 4.10
CA VAL A 186 5.28 16.96 2.68
C VAL A 186 4.74 18.33 2.27
N ARG A 187 3.53 18.71 2.72
CA ARG A 187 2.95 20.03 2.48
C ARG A 187 3.78 21.15 3.11
N ALA A 188 4.24 20.98 4.34
CA ALA A 188 5.07 21.96 5.03
C ALA A 188 6.41 22.18 4.30
N ASN A 189 7.05 21.10 3.83
CA ASN A 189 8.30 21.19 3.09
C ASN A 189 8.13 21.85 1.70
N CYS A 190 7.03 21.57 1.01
CA CYS A 190 6.70 22.21 -0.27
C CYS A 190 6.42 23.72 -0.11
N LYS A 191 5.76 24.13 0.99
CA LYS A 191 5.56 25.57 1.28
C LYS A 191 6.89 26.27 1.56
N LYS A 192 7.81 25.65 2.32
CA LYS A 192 9.14 26.23 2.62
C LYS A 192 9.97 26.50 1.35
N THR A 193 9.83 25.69 0.31
CA THR A 193 10.57 25.84 -0.95
C THR A 193 9.99 26.91 -1.87
N LYS A 194 8.70 27.24 -1.75
CA LYS A 194 8.05 28.31 -2.55
C LYS A 194 8.19 29.73 -1.97
N ILE A 195 8.74 29.85 -0.76
CA ILE A 195 8.92 31.13 -0.05
C ILE A 195 10.38 31.63 -0.19
N LYS A 196 11.21 30.94 -0.97
CA LYS A 196 12.52 31.44 -1.43
C LYS A 196 12.40 31.88 -2.88
#